data_AF-A0A1B6DEN7-F1
#
_entry.id   AF-A0A1B6DEN7-F1
#
_cell.length_a   1.000
_cell.length_b   1.000
_cell.length_c   1.000
_cell.angle_alpha   90.00
_cell.angle_beta   90.00
_cell.angle_gamma   90.00
#
_symmetry.space_group_name_H-M   'P 1'
#
loop_
_entity.id
_entity.type
_entity.pdbx_description
1 polymer ?
#
loop_
_entity_poly.entity_id
_entity_poly.type
_entity_poly.pdbx_seq_one_letter_code
_entity_poly.pdbx_strand_id
1 'polypeptide(L)'
;TGEGTNKKVSAMNYYSYRVIIRQNAENHILKCRQLFHQYIVDMYAKIETERLLYVRWNQTKLRSELLHLRDAIVNNGNINANQLERMEELDLHSRGVHNTCMNMHKMR
;
A
#
# COMPACT_ATOMS: atom_id res chain seq x y z
N THR A 1 12.11 -26.36 29.09
CA THR A 1 13.02 -26.27 27.93
C THR A 1 12.97 -24.84 27.43
N GLY A 2 13.95 -24.02 27.79
CA GLY A 2 13.97 -22.59 27.47
C GLY A 2 14.93 -22.32 26.32
N GLU A 3 14.47 -22.52 25.08
CA GLU A 3 15.23 -22.03 23.93
C GLU A 3 15.17 -20.50 23.91
N GLY A 4 16.32 -19.88 24.14
CA GLY A 4 16.49 -18.43 24.03
C GLY A 4 16.33 -18.00 22.59
N THR A 5 15.11 -17.69 22.16
CA THR A 5 14.90 -17.10 20.83
C THR A 5 15.49 -15.69 20.82
N ASN A 6 16.59 -15.47 20.11
CA ASN A 6 17.19 -14.15 19.87
C ASN A 6 16.28 -13.34 18.92
N LYS A 7 15.12 -12.92 19.44
CA LYS A 7 14.15 -12.13 18.68
C LYS A 7 14.59 -10.67 18.71
N LYS A 8 14.96 -10.15 17.54
CA LYS A 8 15.17 -8.71 17.35
C LYS A 8 13.83 -7.99 17.46
N VAL A 9 13.77 -6.95 18.28
CA VAL A 9 12.58 -6.11 18.50
C VAL A 9 12.89 -4.72 17.94
N SER A 10 11.96 -4.11 17.21
CA SER A 10 12.12 -2.73 16.72
C SER A 10 12.15 -1.73 17.88
N ALA A 11 12.80 -0.58 17.71
CA ALA A 11 12.78 0.47 18.73
C ALA A 11 11.34 0.87 19.07
N MET A 12 10.46 0.96 18.06
CA MET A 12 9.05 1.27 18.24
C MET A 12 8.34 0.29 19.18
N ASN A 13 8.52 -1.02 18.98
CA ASN A 13 7.89 -2.05 19.80
C ASN A 13 8.47 -2.07 21.23
N TYR A 14 9.78 -1.85 21.36
CA TYR A 14 10.43 -1.78 22.66
C TYR A 14 9.93 -0.58 23.48
N TYR A 15 9.88 0.58 22.84
CA TYR A 15 9.53 1.85 23.48
C TYR A 15 8.02 1.97 23.75
N SER A 16 7.15 1.47 22.87
CA SER A 16 5.71 1.40 23.13
C SER A 16 5.39 0.50 24.33
N TYR A 17 6.05 -0.65 24.42
CA TYR A 17 5.91 -1.57 25.55
C TYR A 17 6.28 -0.92 26.89
N ARG A 18 7.28 -0.03 26.89
CA ARG A 18 7.77 0.67 28.09
C ARG A 18 6.80 1.73 28.61
N VAL A 19 6.00 2.37 27.75
CA VAL A 19 5.11 3.49 28.13
C VAL A 19 3.65 3.10 28.25
N ILE A 20 3.26 1.92 27.76
CA ILE A 20 1.88 1.43 27.85
C ILE A 20 1.42 1.34 29.32
N ILE A 21 0.23 1.85 29.59
CA ILE A 21 -0.41 1.76 30.91
C ILE A 21 -0.99 0.35 31.06
N ARG A 22 -0.75 -0.30 32.19
CA ARG A 22 -1.26 -1.65 32.49
C ARG A 22 -2.00 -1.65 33.81
N GLN A 23 -3.09 -2.40 33.85
CA GLN A 23 -3.80 -2.66 35.10
C GLN A 23 -2.89 -3.48 36.03
N ASN A 24 -2.88 -3.15 37.32
CA ASN A 24 -2.07 -3.81 38.35
C ASN A 24 -0.54 -3.68 38.21
N ALA A 25 -0.03 -2.74 37.41
CA ALA A 25 1.39 -2.44 37.34
C ALA A 25 1.66 -0.93 37.32
N GLU A 26 2.48 -0.45 38.25
CA GLU A 26 2.88 0.95 38.28
C GLU A 26 3.95 1.27 37.23
N ASN A 27 3.65 2.19 36.32
CA ASN A 27 4.62 2.71 35.37
C ASN A 27 5.28 3.99 35.92
N HIS A 28 6.44 3.83 36.55
CA HIS A 28 7.17 4.93 37.18
C HIS A 28 7.63 6.00 36.18
N ILE A 29 7.90 5.62 34.93
CA ILE A 29 8.32 6.54 33.86
C ILE A 29 7.26 7.63 33.64
N LEU A 30 5.97 7.28 33.74
CA LEU A 30 4.86 8.21 33.55
C LEU A 30 4.74 9.23 34.69
N LYS A 31 5.33 8.94 35.87
CA LYS A 31 5.29 9.84 37.04
C LYS A 31 6.35 10.94 36.96
N CYS A 32 7.34 10.83 36.07
CA CYS A 32 8.53 11.67 36.03
C CYS A 32 8.36 13.06 35.35
N ARG A 33 7.13 13.58 35.20
CA ARG A 33 6.80 14.94 34.69
C ARG A 33 7.73 15.43 33.56
N GLN A 34 8.63 16.39 33.83
CA GLN A 34 9.49 16.99 32.79
C GLN A 34 10.43 15.96 32.14
N LEU A 35 10.98 15.02 32.91
CA LEU A 35 11.83 13.96 32.39
C LEU A 35 11.05 12.99 31.49
N PHE A 36 9.75 12.80 31.75
CA PHE A 36 8.89 12.01 30.87
C PHE A 36 8.75 12.65 29.49
N HIS A 37 8.54 13.97 29.42
CA HIS A 37 8.46 14.68 28.15
C HIS A 37 9.77 14.56 27.35
N GLN A 38 10.92 14.75 28.01
CA GLN A 38 12.23 14.59 27.37
C GLN A 38 12.45 13.16 26.88
N TYR A 39 12.04 12.17 27.67
CA TYR A 39 12.11 10.76 27.31
C TYR A 39 11.29 10.44 26.05
N ILE A 40 10.04 10.91 25.98
CA ILE A 40 9.19 10.70 24.79
C ILE A 40 9.80 11.32 23.54
N VAL A 41 10.34 12.54 23.63
CA VAL A 41 10.99 13.22 22.51
C VAL A 41 12.22 12.44 22.01
N ASP A 42 13.07 11.95 22.92
CA ASP A 42 14.23 11.13 22.55
C ASP A 42 13.84 9.81 21.89
N MET A 43 12.82 9.12 22.42
CA MET A 43 12.32 7.89 21.82
C MET A 43 11.77 8.11 20.42
N TYR A 44 11.01 9.19 20.22
CA TYR A 44 10.48 9.55 18.90
C TYR A 44 11.61 9.78 17.90
N ALA A 45 12.63 10.56 18.27
CA ALA A 45 13.79 10.80 17.42
C ALA A 45 14.51 9.49 17.04
N LYS A 46 14.64 8.55 17.97
CA LYS A 46 15.22 7.22 17.69
C LYS A 46 14.40 6.40 16.71
N ILE A 47 13.09 6.30 16.95
CA ILE A 47 12.16 5.58 16.08
C ILE A 47 12.20 6.16 14.66
N GLU A 48 12.17 7.49 14.56
CA GLU A 48 12.18 8.18 13.28
C GLU A 48 13.52 8.00 12.55
N THR A 49 14.63 7.99 13.29
CA THR A 49 15.95 7.69 12.73
C THR A 49 15.99 6.28 12.11
N GLU A 50 15.48 5.26 12.81
CA GLU A 50 15.37 3.90 12.25
C GLU A 50 14.52 3.88 10.97
N ARG A 51 13.38 4.59 10.98
CA ARG A 51 12.49 4.70 9.81
C ARG A 51 13.18 5.34 8.61
N LEU A 52 13.92 6.43 8.83
CA LEU A 52 14.65 7.12 7.77
C LEU A 52 15.81 6.28 7.23
N LEU A 53 16.51 5.53 8.10
CA LEU A 53 17.53 4.58 7.69
C LEU A 53 16.93 3.46 6.83
N TYR A 54 15.78 2.92 7.22
CA TYR A 54 15.08 1.92 6.43
C TYR A 54 14.77 2.43 5.01
N VAL A 55 14.20 3.63 4.89
CA VAL A 55 13.91 4.24 3.58
C VAL A 55 15.19 4.41 2.76
N ARG A 56 16.25 4.94 3.37
CA ARG A 56 17.54 5.17 2.71
C ARG A 56 18.14 3.86 2.17
N TRP A 57 18.09 2.78 2.95
CA TRP A 57 18.76 1.52 2.61
C TRP A 57 17.94 0.65 1.66
N ASN A 58 16.61 0.78 1.68
CA ASN A 58 15.70 0.00 0.84
C ASN A 58 15.22 0.77 -0.39
N GLN A 59 15.85 1.91 -0.68
CA GLN A 59 15.40 2.86 -1.70
C GLN A 59 15.22 2.23 -3.09
N THR A 60 16.13 1.36 -3.52
CA THR A 60 16.06 0.69 -4.84
C THR A 60 14.84 -0.23 -4.91
N LYS A 61 14.61 -1.03 -3.88
CA LYS A 61 13.46 -1.94 -3.79
C LYS A 61 12.14 -1.16 -3.78
N LEU A 62 12.07 -0.10 -2.99
CA LEU A 62 10.89 0.77 -2.95
C LEU A 62 10.62 1.41 -4.32
N ARG A 63 11.66 1.81 -5.05
CA ARG A 63 11.52 2.37 -6.41
C ARG A 63 11.05 1.34 -7.43
N SER A 64 11.58 0.10 -7.39
CA SER A 64 11.13 -0.95 -8.30
C SER A 64 9.68 -1.33 -8.04
N GLU A 65 9.28 -1.46 -6.77
CA GLU A 65 7.88 -1.76 -6.41
C GLU A 65 6.93 -0.66 -6.91
N LEU A 66 7.31 0.61 -6.73
CA LEU A 66 6.50 1.74 -7.21
C LEU A 66 6.41 1.79 -8.75
N LEU A 67 7.50 1.47 -9.46
CA LEU A 67 7.50 1.36 -10.92
C LEU A 67 6.54 0.24 -11.38
N HIS A 68 6.63 -0.95 -10.78
CA HIS A 68 5.74 -2.06 -11.11
C HIS A 68 4.27 -1.75 -10.86
N LEU A 69 3.95 -1.08 -9.75
CA LEU A 69 2.58 -0.65 -9.46
C LEU A 69 2.09 0.38 -10.49
N ARG A 70 2.94 1.35 -10.86
CA ARG A 70 2.61 2.32 -11.90
C ARG A 70 2.35 1.64 -13.24
N ASP A 71 3.20 0.71 -13.65
CA ASP A 71 3.05 -0.01 -14.90
C ASP A 71 1.78 -0.87 -14.90
N ALA A 72 1.44 -1.50 -13.77
CA ALA A 72 0.19 -2.23 -13.62
C ALA A 72 -1.05 -1.33 -13.75
N ILE A 73 -1.02 -0.11 -13.19
CA ILE A 73 -2.13 0.86 -13.32
C ILE A 73 -2.29 1.32 -14.78
N VAL A 74 -1.17 1.68 -15.43
CA VAL A 74 -1.18 2.10 -16.84
C VAL A 74 -1.68 0.97 -17.74
N ASN A 75 -1.24 -0.26 -17.47
CA ASN A 75 -1.71 -1.43 -18.20
C ASN A 75 -3.19 -1.74 -17.93
N ASN A 76 -3.71 -1.53 -16.72
CA ASN A 76 -5.14 -1.69 -16.50
C ASN A 76 -5.96 -0.63 -17.26
N GLY A 77 -5.47 0.61 -17.33
CA GLY A 77 -6.11 1.68 -18.12
C GLY A 77 -6.11 1.38 -19.62
N ASN A 78 -5.00 0.86 -20.16
CA ASN A 78 -4.88 0.52 -21.57
C ASN A 78 -5.66 -0.75 -21.95
N ILE A 79 -5.76 -1.75 -21.07
CA ILE A 79 -6.58 -2.93 -21.30
C ILE A 79 -8.05 -2.53 -21.43
N ASN A 80 -8.54 -1.62 -20.59
CA ASN A 80 -9.91 -1.12 -20.69
C ASN A 80 -10.16 -0.30 -21.97
N ALA A 81 -9.20 0.52 -22.41
CA ALA A 81 -9.30 1.25 -23.69
C ALA A 81 -9.32 0.29 -24.90
N ASN A 82 -8.41 -0.68 -24.93
CA ASN A 82 -8.33 -1.69 -25.99
C ASN A 82 -9.54 -2.65 -26.02
N GLN A 83 -10.21 -2.87 -24.87
CA GLN A 83 -11.47 -3.63 -24.78
C GLN A 83 -12.67 -2.81 -25.28
N LEU A 84 -12.67 -1.48 -25.06
CA LEU A 84 -13.69 -0.57 -25.56
C LEU A 84 -13.62 -0.42 -27.09
N GLU A 85 -12.42 -0.28 -27.64
CA GLU A 85 -12.18 -0.21 -29.10
C GLU A 85 -12.63 -1.50 -29.82
N ARG A 86 -12.42 -2.67 -29.21
CA ARG A 86 -12.89 -3.96 -29.75
C ARG A 86 -14.40 -4.15 -29.69
N MET A 87 -15.11 -3.44 -28.82
CA MET A 87 -16.57 -3.46 -28.76
C MET A 87 -17.18 -2.58 -29.85
N GLU A 88 -16.55 -1.46 -30.21
CA GLU A 88 -16.99 -0.61 -31.33
C GLU A 88 -16.85 -1.30 -32.69
N GLU A 89 -15.80 -2.11 -32.88
CA GLU A 89 -15.56 -2.82 -34.15
C GLU A 89 -16.59 -3.95 -34.41
N LEU A 90 -17.10 -4.59 -33.35
CA LEU A 90 -18.16 -5.62 -33.43
C LEU A 90 -19.57 -5.03 -33.64
N ASP A 91 -19.82 -3.81 -33.16
CA ASP A 91 -21.11 -3.11 -33.35
C ASP A 91 -21.32 -2.60 -34.79
N LEU A 92 -20.23 -2.24 -35.49
CA LEU A 92 -20.28 -1.86 -36.91
C LEU A 92 -20.61 -3.05 -37.83
N HIS A 93 -20.15 -4.25 -37.48
CA HIS A 93 -20.48 -5.47 -38.22
C HIS A 93 -21.97 -5.83 -38.06
N SER A 94 -22.53 -5.70 -36.85
CA SER A 94 -23.94 -6.00 -36.58
C SER A 94 -24.90 -4.99 -37.24
N ARG A 95 -24.53 -3.70 -37.29
CA ARG A 95 -25.30 -2.65 -38.01
C ARG A 95 -25.25 -2.82 -39.53
N GLY A 96 -24.16 -3.33 -40.10
CA GLY A 96 -24.05 -3.67 -41.52
C GLY A 96 -24.98 -4.80 -41.96
N VAL A 97 -25.17 -5.82 -41.12
CA VAL A 97 -26.04 -6.97 -41.43
C VAL A 97 -27.53 -6.59 -41.35
N HIS A 98 -27.92 -5.71 -40.42
CA HIS A 98 -29.31 -5.25 -40.28
C HIS A 98 -29.80 -4.41 -41.49
N ASN A 99 -28.94 -3.55 -42.05
CA ASN A 99 -29.28 -2.75 -43.24
C ASN A 99 -29.40 -3.61 -44.52
N THR A 100 -28.63 -4.69 -44.62
CA THR A 100 -28.73 -5.62 -45.76
C THR A 100 -30.02 -6.47 -45.69
N CYS A 101 -30.42 -6.92 -44.50
CA CYS A 101 -31.65 -7.69 -44.29
C CYS A 101 -32.91 -6.86 -44.58
N MET A 102 -32.94 -5.59 -44.16
CA MET A 102 -34.07 -4.68 -44.43
C MET A 102 -34.20 -4.31 -45.91
N ASN A 103 -33.10 -4.28 -46.67
CA ASN A 103 -33.14 -4.05 -48.12
C ASN A 103 -33.63 -5.27 -48.92
N MET A 104 -33.44 -6.49 -48.41
CA MET A 104 -34.02 -7.69 -49.05
C MET A 104 -35.54 -7.80 -48.87
N HIS A 105 -36.12 -7.19 -47.82
CA HIS A 105 -37.56 -7.23 -47.58
C HIS A 105 -38.37 -6.18 -48.36
N LYS A 106 -37.71 -5.19 -48.99
CA LYS A 106 -38.33 -4.18 -49.86
C LYS A 106 -38.24 -4.50 -51.37
N MET A 107 -37.58 -5.60 -51.75
CA MET A 107 -37.49 -6.08 -53.14
C MET A 107 -38.41 -7.29 -53.41
N ARG A 108 -39.60 -7.32 -52.78
CA ARG A 108 -40.67 -8.25 -53.13
C ARG A 108 -42.00 -7.52 -53.25
#